data_AF-A0A5N0UK47-F1
#
_entry.id   AF-A0A5N0UK47-F1
#
_cell.length_a   1.000
_cell.length_b   1.000
_cell.length_c   1.000
_cell.angle_alpha   90.00
_cell.angle_beta   90.00
_cell.angle_gamma   90.00
#
_symmetry.space_group_name_H-M   'P 1'
#
loop_
_entity.id
_entity.type
_entity.pdbx_description
1 polymer ?
#
loop_
_entity_poly.entity_id
_entity_poly.type
_entity_poly.pdbx_seq_one_letter_code
_entity_poly.pdbx_strand_id
1 'polypeptide(L)'
;MTEQLRNRRITAYCLLAVCFSTVVLILTGVTTPLRTLLVLVFVCTAPGWSLISYVNVRHVSVTWISAVGLSLAVSILVAQMLVLTHAWHPEGAVVLLAFATAGLLVHHVLRSKPPREAAR
;
A
#
# COMPACT_ATOMS: atom_id res chain seq x y z
N MET A 1 17.09 -5.69 17.04
CA MET A 1 16.56 -4.41 16.50
C MET A 1 16.84 -4.25 15.00
N THR A 2 18.04 -4.58 14.52
CA THR A 2 18.44 -4.58 13.09
C THR A 2 17.61 -5.52 12.21
N GLU A 3 17.28 -6.74 12.66
CA GLU A 3 16.44 -7.67 11.88
C GLU A 3 14.99 -7.19 11.68
N GLN A 4 14.44 -6.48 12.67
CA GLN A 4 13.07 -5.96 12.62
C GLN A 4 12.94 -4.83 11.59
N LEU A 5 13.98 -3.99 11.46
CA LEU A 5 14.08 -2.97 10.43
C LEU A 5 14.25 -3.58 9.02
N ARG A 6 15.03 -4.67 8.91
CA ARG A 6 15.20 -5.41 7.65
C ARG A 6 13.87 -6.01 7.18
N ASN A 7 13.12 -6.67 8.06
CA ASN A 7 11.80 -7.22 7.71
C ASN A 7 10.81 -6.14 7.28
N ARG A 8 10.76 -4.99 7.97
CA ARG A 8 9.91 -3.85 7.56
C ARG A 8 10.26 -3.32 6.17
N ARG A 9 11.54 -3.27 5.81
CA ARG A 9 11.98 -2.86 4.48
C ARG A 9 11.60 -3.89 3.41
N ILE A 10 11.81 -5.18 3.68
CA ILE A 10 11.42 -6.25 2.75
C ILE A 10 9.92 -6.22 2.51
N THR A 11 9.10 -6.08 3.56
CA THR A 11 7.64 -5.95 3.40
C THR A 11 7.26 -4.72 2.59
N ALA A 12 7.93 -3.58 2.79
CA ALA A 12 7.68 -2.38 1.99
C ALA A 12 8.04 -2.60 0.51
N TYR A 13 9.16 -3.25 0.20
CA TYR A 13 9.52 -3.56 -1.20
C TYR A 13 8.55 -4.55 -1.84
N CYS A 14 8.12 -5.59 -1.12
CA CYS A 14 7.09 -6.52 -1.61
C CYS A 14 5.77 -5.79 -1.92
N LEU A 15 5.33 -4.89 -1.03
CA LEU A 15 4.10 -4.12 -1.23
C LEU A 15 4.22 -3.11 -2.38
N LEU A 16 5.38 -2.49 -2.57
CA LEU A 16 5.67 -1.66 -3.75
C LEU A 16 5.61 -2.47 -5.04
N ALA A 17 6.17 -3.68 -5.05
CA ALA A 17 6.09 -4.57 -6.20
C ALA A 17 4.64 -4.97 -6.52
N VAL A 18 3.81 -5.24 -5.50
CA VAL A 18 2.37 -5.50 -5.67
C VAL A 18 1.64 -4.28 -6.22
N CYS A 19 1.93 -3.07 -5.72
CA CYS A 19 1.36 -1.82 -6.25
C CYS A 19 1.70 -1.65 -7.74
N PHE A 20 2.99 -1.77 -8.07
CA PHE A 20 3.48 -1.61 -9.43
C PHE A 20 2.86 -2.63 -10.39
N SER A 21 2.84 -3.90 -9.99
CA SER A 21 2.24 -4.99 -10.77
C SER A 21 0.74 -4.76 -11.01
N THR A 22 0.02 -4.30 -9.98
CA THR A 22 -1.40 -3.95 -10.07
C THR A 22 -1.65 -2.83 -11.08
N VAL A 23 -0.85 -1.76 -11.03
CA VAL A 23 -0.95 -0.65 -11.99
C VAL A 23 -0.67 -1.12 -13.41
N VAL A 24 0.40 -1.90 -13.63
CA VAL A 24 0.74 -2.42 -14.96
C VAL A 24 -0.38 -3.30 -15.52
N LEU A 25 -0.95 -4.20 -14.72
CA LEU A 25 -2.06 -5.07 -15.14
C LEU A 25 -3.33 -4.28 -15.51
N ILE A 26 -3.60 -3.19 -14.81
CA ILE A 26 -4.75 -2.32 -15.13
C ILE A 26 -4.48 -1.54 -16.42
N LEU A 27 -3.32 -0.90 -16.56
CA LEU A 27 -2.97 -0.09 -17.73
C LEU A 27 -2.84 -0.92 -19.02
N THR A 28 -2.40 -2.17 -18.91
CA THR A 28 -2.32 -3.09 -20.06
C THR A 28 -3.68 -3.68 -20.44
N GLY A 29 -4.73 -3.40 -19.67
CA GLY A 29 -6.09 -3.89 -19.96
C GLY A 29 -6.25 -5.41 -19.83
N VAL A 30 -5.27 -6.12 -19.26
CA VAL A 30 -5.27 -7.58 -19.20
C VAL A 30 -6.33 -8.06 -18.22
N THR A 31 -7.42 -8.65 -18.74
CA THR A 31 -8.54 -9.17 -17.93
C THR A 31 -8.32 -10.63 -17.53
N THR A 32 -7.20 -10.93 -16.87
CA THR A 32 -6.93 -12.28 -16.33
C THR A 32 -7.44 -12.42 -14.90
N PRO A 33 -7.78 -13.64 -14.44
CA PRO A 33 -8.15 -13.89 -13.04
C PRO A 33 -7.03 -13.52 -12.06
N LEU A 34 -5.79 -13.54 -12.53
CA LEU A 34 -4.62 -13.08 -11.78
C LEU A 34 -4.71 -11.60 -11.40
N ARG A 35 -5.26 -10.74 -12.28
CA ARG A 35 -5.50 -9.32 -11.99
C ARG A 35 -6.43 -9.16 -10.79
N THR A 36 -7.53 -9.91 -10.76
CA THR A 36 -8.50 -9.84 -9.67
C THR A 36 -7.87 -10.22 -8.34
N LEU A 37 -7.09 -11.30 -8.31
CA LEU A 37 -6.36 -11.71 -7.11
C LEU A 37 -5.34 -10.65 -6.65
N LEU A 38 -4.56 -10.07 -7.59
CA LEU A 38 -3.60 -9.03 -7.26
C LEU A 38 -4.27 -7.77 -6.71
N VAL A 39 -5.35 -7.31 -7.35
CA VAL A 39 -6.12 -6.15 -6.90
C VAL A 39 -6.69 -6.41 -5.51
N LEU A 40 -7.23 -7.60 -5.26
CA LEU A 40 -7.76 -7.96 -3.94
C LEU A 40 -6.67 -7.93 -2.87
N VAL A 41 -5.51 -8.52 -3.14
CA VAL A 41 -4.36 -8.50 -2.23
C VAL A 41 -3.90 -7.06 -2.00
N PHE A 42 -3.79 -6.27 -3.05
CA PHE A 42 -3.41 -4.85 -2.96
C PHE A 42 -4.39 -4.07 -2.07
N VAL A 43 -5.68 -4.10 -2.39
CA VAL A 43 -6.76 -3.38 -1.70
C VAL A 43 -6.87 -3.80 -0.22
N CYS A 44 -6.58 -5.05 0.11
CA CYS A 44 -6.67 -5.55 1.48
C CYS A 44 -5.41 -5.30 2.33
N THR A 45 -4.24 -5.03 1.73
CA THR A 45 -2.97 -5.02 2.48
C THR A 45 -2.15 -3.75 2.29
N ALA A 46 -1.96 -3.28 1.06
CA ALA A 46 -0.99 -2.24 0.75
C ALA A 46 -1.33 -0.86 1.34
N PRO A 47 -2.56 -0.32 1.20
CA PRO A 47 -2.85 1.02 1.70
C PRO A 47 -2.75 1.09 3.22
N GLY A 48 -3.25 0.10 3.96
CA GLY A 48 -3.16 0.11 5.42
C GLY A 48 -1.77 -0.19 5.95
N TRP A 49 -0.97 -1.02 5.27
CA TRP A 49 0.45 -1.17 5.62
C TRP A 49 1.24 0.14 5.43
N SER A 50 0.87 0.95 4.44
CA SER A 50 1.48 2.27 4.24
C SER A 50 1.21 3.21 5.42
N LEU A 51 0.01 3.18 5.98
CA LEU A 51 -0.39 4.01 7.11
C LEU A 51 0.15 3.48 8.45
N ILE A 52 0.06 2.17 8.70
CA ILE A 52 0.52 1.56 9.97
C ILE A 52 2.03 1.78 10.18
N SER A 53 2.77 1.98 9.10
CA SER A 53 4.20 2.31 9.12
C SER A 53 4.52 3.61 9.87
N TYR A 54 3.57 4.53 9.96
CA TYR A 54 3.70 5.79 10.72
C TYR A 54 3.37 5.64 12.21
N VAL A 55 2.74 4.52 12.60
CA VAL A 55 2.36 4.24 13.98
C VAL A 55 3.35 3.24 14.58
N ASN A 56 3.92 3.56 15.75
CA ASN A 56 4.87 2.69 16.41
C ASN A 56 4.14 1.61 17.22
N VAL A 57 3.68 0.55 16.55
CA VAL A 57 2.98 -0.57 17.17
C VAL A 57 3.97 -1.61 17.70
N ARG A 58 3.87 -1.95 18.99
CA ARG A 58 4.78 -2.89 19.67
C ARG A 58 4.50 -4.36 19.33
N HIS A 59 3.24 -4.70 19.01
CA HIS A 59 2.80 -6.07 18.77
C HIS A 59 2.54 -6.36 17.28
N VAL A 60 3.05 -7.49 16.79
CA VAL A 60 2.95 -7.90 15.39
C VAL A 60 1.49 -8.16 14.99
N SER A 61 0.72 -8.85 15.82
CA SER A 61 -0.69 -9.16 15.54
C SER A 61 -1.54 -7.89 15.38
N VAL A 62 -1.33 -6.89 16.25
CA VAL A 62 -2.02 -5.59 16.17
C VAL A 62 -1.65 -4.87 14.88
N THR A 63 -0.38 -4.94 14.46
CA THR A 63 0.08 -4.34 13.20
C THR A 63 -0.67 -4.93 12.00
N TRP A 64 -0.80 -6.26 11.94
CA TRP A 64 -1.50 -6.95 10.85
C TRP A 64 -2.99 -6.63 10.83
N ILE A 65 -3.68 -6.75 11.97
CA ILE A 65 -5.13 -6.50 12.06
C ILE A 65 -5.42 -5.04 11.71
N SER A 66 -4.66 -4.09 12.25
CA SER A 66 -4.85 -2.68 11.94
C SER A 66 -4.54 -2.37 10.48
N ALA A 67 -3.50 -2.97 9.87
CA ALA A 67 -3.21 -2.77 8.46
C ALA A 67 -4.35 -3.27 7.56
N VAL A 68 -4.92 -4.45 7.84
CA VAL A 68 -6.07 -4.94 7.07
C VAL A 68 -7.29 -4.04 7.29
N GLY A 69 -7.60 -3.67 8.53
CA GLY A 69 -8.72 -2.80 8.87
C GLY A 69 -8.61 -1.42 8.21
N LEU A 70 -7.43 -0.79 8.24
CA LEU A 70 -7.16 0.48 7.56
C LEU A 70 -7.31 0.37 6.05
N SER A 71 -6.82 -0.72 5.46
CA SER A 71 -6.93 -0.94 4.01
C SER A 71 -8.39 -1.03 3.57
N LEU A 72 -9.19 -1.81 4.31
CA LEU A 72 -10.63 -1.93 4.06
C LEU A 72 -11.36 -0.60 4.26
N ALA A 73 -11.07 0.13 5.35
CA ALA A 73 -11.68 1.42 5.62
C ALA A 73 -11.43 2.43 4.50
N VAL A 74 -10.18 2.56 4.03
CA VAL A 74 -9.83 3.44 2.91
C VAL A 74 -10.55 3.02 1.64
N SER A 75 -10.61 1.72 1.36
CA SER A 75 -11.26 1.19 0.16
C SER A 75 -12.76 1.44 0.16
N ILE A 76 -13.42 1.29 1.32
CA ILE A 76 -14.84 1.63 1.49
C ILE A 76 -15.05 3.12 1.27
N LEU A 77 -14.21 4.00 1.85
CA LEU A 77 -14.34 5.45 1.64
C LEU A 77 -14.19 5.83 0.17
N VAL A 78 -13.22 5.25 -0.55
CA VAL A 78 -13.06 5.48 -1.99
C VAL A 78 -14.29 4.99 -2.75
N ALA A 79 -14.80 3.80 -2.43
CA ALA A 79 -16.02 3.28 -3.05
C ALA A 79 -17.23 4.21 -2.81
N GLN A 80 -17.41 4.72 -1.59
CA GLN A 80 -18.46 5.66 -1.26
C GLN A 80 -18.31 6.98 -2.04
N MET A 81 -17.09 7.49 -2.19
CA MET A 81 -16.84 8.69 -2.99
C MET A 81 -17.18 8.49 -4.46
N LEU A 82 -16.89 7.32 -5.04
CA LEU A 82 -17.28 7.00 -6.42
C LEU A 82 -18.80 6.96 -6.58
N VAL A 83 -19.53 6.41 -5.60
CA VAL A 83 -21.00 6.43 -5.59
C VAL A 83 -21.52 7.86 -5.52
N LEU A 84 -21.03 8.66 -4.58
CA LEU A 84 -21.49 10.04 -4.37
C LEU A 84 -21.20 10.95 -5.57
N THR A 85 -20.03 10.80 -6.20
CA THR A 85 -19.61 11.61 -7.35
C THR A 85 -20.21 11.14 -8.67
N HIS A 86 -20.93 10.02 -8.68
CA HIS A 86 -21.49 9.36 -9.88
C HIS A 86 -20.43 9.01 -10.95
N ALA A 87 -19.14 9.12 -10.62
CA ALA A 87 -18.02 8.86 -11.50
C ALA A 87 -17.52 7.42 -11.28
N TRP A 88 -18.34 6.43 -11.65
CA TRP A 88 -18.04 5.02 -11.41
C TRP A 88 -16.95 4.48 -12.35
N HIS A 89 -15.68 4.77 -12.03
CA HIS A 89 -14.50 4.27 -12.74
C HIS A 89 -13.58 3.52 -11.76
N PRO A 90 -13.93 2.26 -11.40
CA PRO A 90 -13.23 1.49 -10.36
C PRO A 90 -11.75 1.25 -10.69
N GLU A 91 -11.42 1.07 -11.96
CA GLU A 91 -10.04 0.91 -12.45
C GLU A 91 -9.20 2.17 -12.23
N GLY A 92 -9.74 3.34 -12.54
CA GLY A 92 -9.08 4.62 -12.27
C GLY A 92 -8.85 4.86 -10.77
N ALA A 93 -9.83 4.49 -9.94
CA ALA A 93 -9.73 4.62 -8.49
C ALA A 93 -8.65 3.74 -7.88
N VAL A 94 -8.54 2.48 -8.33
CA VAL A 94 -7.48 1.56 -7.89
C VAL A 94 -6.10 2.06 -8.31
N VAL A 95 -5.97 2.59 -9.53
CA VAL A 95 -4.71 3.18 -10.01
C VAL A 95 -4.32 4.39 -9.15
N LEU A 96 -5.25 5.31 -8.87
CA LEU A 96 -5.01 6.46 -8.01
C LEU A 96 -4.57 6.02 -6.61
N LEU A 97 -5.27 5.04 -6.03
CA LEU A 97 -4.95 4.51 -4.72
C LEU A 97 -3.57 3.83 -4.70
N ALA A 98 -3.20 3.12 -5.76
CA ALA A 98 -1.89 2.49 -5.91
C ALA A 98 -0.78 3.54 -5.99
N PHE A 99 -0.97 4.62 -6.74
CA PHE A 99 -0.02 5.74 -6.79
C PHE A 99 0.12 6.42 -5.42
N ALA A 100 -1.00 6.70 -4.74
CA ALA A 100 -0.98 7.31 -3.40
C ALA A 100 -0.24 6.40 -2.39
N THR A 101 -0.54 5.10 -2.41
CA THR A 101 0.10 4.10 -1.54
C THR A 101 1.59 3.97 -1.83
N ALA A 102 1.97 3.91 -3.10
CA ALA A 102 3.37 3.85 -3.52
C ALA A 102 4.15 5.10 -3.09
N GLY A 103 3.57 6.29 -3.29
CA GLY A 103 4.17 7.56 -2.83
C GLY A 103 4.39 7.57 -1.32
N LEU A 104 3.40 7.10 -0.54
CA LEU A 104 3.51 7.00 0.91
C LEU A 104 4.60 6.02 1.35
N LEU A 105 4.72 4.87 0.67
CA LEU A 105 5.76 3.87 0.93
C LEU A 105 7.15 4.40 0.60
N VAL A 106 7.31 5.05 -0.56
CA VAL A 106 8.59 5.65 -0.97
C VAL A 106 9.00 6.73 0.03
N HIS A 107 8.07 7.59 0.43
CA HIS A 107 8.32 8.60 1.46
C HIS A 107 8.77 7.96 2.79
N HIS A 108 8.12 6.87 3.22
CA HIS A 108 8.50 6.14 4.43
C HIS A 108 9.92 5.54 4.33
N VAL A 109 10.28 4.95 3.19
CA VAL A 109 11.61 4.38 2.95
C VAL A 109 12.69 5.48 2.95
N LEU A 110 12.41 6.62 2.33
CA LEU A 110 13.32 7.77 2.30
C LEU A 110 13.55 8.38 3.69
N ARG A 111 12.48 8.55 4.48
CA ARG A 111 12.57 9.07 5.86
C ARG A 111 13.34 8.14 6.79
N SER A 112 13.37 6.84 6.48
CA SER A 112 14.07 5.81 7.28
C SER A 112 15.58 5.72 6.99
N LYS A 113 16.14 6.60 6.16
CA LYS A 113 17.58 6.71 5.92
C LYS A 113 18.17 7.73 6.90
N PRO A 114 19.07 7.33 7.83
CA PRO A 114 19.73 8.30 8.70
C PRO A 114 20.57 9.27 7.87
N PRO A 115 20.77 10.53 8.34
CA PRO A 115 21.62 11.51 7.68
C PRO A 115 23.01 10.91 7.43
N ARG A 116 23.48 11.00 6.20
CA ARG A 116 24.75 10.42 5.72
C ARG A 116 25.98 11.17 6.25
N GLU A 117 25.83 11.95 7.33
CA GLU A 117 26.79 12.97 7.78
C GLU A 117 27.70 12.53 8.94
N ALA A 118 27.44 11.41 9.63
CA ALA A 118 28.27 10.95 10.75
C ALA A 118 29.44 10.02 10.34
N ALA A 119 29.89 10.09 9.08
CA ALA A 119 30.97 9.25 8.53
C ALA A 119 32.03 10.07 7.79
N ARG A 120 32.32 11.27 8.28
CA ARG A 120 33.57 12.00 7.99
C ARG A 120 34.22 12.42 9.30
#